data_AF-A0A7C3AAW9-F1
#
_entry.id   AF-A0A7C3AAW9-F1
#
_cell.length_a   1.000
_cell.length_b   1.000
_cell.length_c   1.000
_cell.angle_alpha   90.00
_cell.angle_beta   90.00
_cell.angle_gamma   90.00
#
_symmetry.space_group_name_H-M   'P 1'
#
loop_
_entity.id
_entity.type
_entity.pdbx_description
1 polymer ?
#
loop_
_entity_poly.entity_id
_entity_poly.type
_entity_poly.pdbx_seq_one_letter_code
_entity_poly.pdbx_strand_id
1 'polypeptide(L)' 'MRNDLLKLIKAKFPSARNATPLEIELMVRGFEGKLKELYSQFQNGDCSFGYMAEQLGLNTWELEELLERRNLKVRNL' A
#
# COMPACT_ATOMS: atom_id res chain seq x y z
N MET A 1 4.98 -2.89 11.51
CA MET A 1 3.98 -3.25 10.48
C MET A 1 2.72 -2.39 10.52
N ARG A 2 1.80 -2.54 11.50
CA ARG A 2 0.55 -1.72 11.56
C ARG A 2 0.81 -0.21 11.73
N ASN A 3 1.83 0.15 12.53
CA ASN A 3 2.20 1.55 12.75
C ASN A 3 2.75 2.24 11.49
N ASP A 4 3.34 1.49 10.57
CA ASP A 4 3.98 2.04 9.37
C ASP A 4 2.93 2.37 8.30
N LEU A 5 1.94 1.49 8.13
CA LEU A 5 0.75 1.77 7.32
C LEU A 5 -0.03 2.98 7.82
N LEU A 6 -0.24 3.05 9.13
CA LEU A 6 -0.96 4.17 9.72
C LEU A 6 -0.26 5.50 9.44
N LYS A 7 1.07 5.53 9.54
CA LYS A 7 1.89 6.70 9.17
C LYS A 7 1.75 7.04 7.68
N LEU A 8 1.87 6.04 6.81
CA LEU A 8 1.71 6.21 5.36
C LEU A 8 0.32 6.77 5.02
N ILE A 9 -0.73 6.17 5.57
CA ILE A 9 -2.12 6.57 5.32
C ILE A 9 -2.37 8.01 5.80
N LYS A 10 -1.89 8.38 6.99
CA LYS A 10 -2.02 9.77 7.50
C LYS A 10 -1.21 10.79 6.69
N ALA A 11 -0.08 10.38 6.13
CA ALA A 11 0.74 11.23 5.27
C ALA A 11 0.08 11.46 3.90
N LYS A 12 -0.48 10.39 3.30
CA LYS A 12 -1.00 10.37 1.93
C LYS A 12 -2.45 10.78 1.80
N PHE A 13 -3.27 10.50 2.81
CA PHE A 13 -4.70 10.78 2.80
C PHE A 13 -5.00 11.84 3.87
N PRO A 14 -5.15 13.13 3.50
CA PRO A 14 -5.43 14.21 4.45
C PRO A 14 -6.69 13.95 5.30
N SER A 15 -7.67 13.23 4.75
CA SER A 15 -8.89 12.79 5.46
C SER A 15 -8.57 11.92 6.69
N ALA A 16 -7.48 11.16 6.67
CA ALA A 16 -7.08 10.29 7.78
C ALA A 16 -6.51 11.05 9.00
N ARG A 17 -6.24 12.36 8.89
CA ARG A 17 -5.73 13.17 10.01
C ARG A 17 -6.79 13.45 11.07
N ASN A 18 -8.03 13.61 10.62
CA ASN A 18 -9.19 13.90 11.48
C ASN A 18 -10.17 12.72 11.57
N ALA A 19 -9.82 11.59 10.96
CA ALA A 19 -10.63 10.38 10.98
C ALA A 19 -10.72 9.79 12.40
N THR A 20 -11.90 9.28 12.72
CA THR A 20 -12.14 8.47 13.92
C THR A 20 -11.28 7.21 13.89
N PRO A 21 -11.03 6.57 15.06
CA PRO A 21 -10.29 5.31 15.10
C PRO A 21 -10.87 4.21 14.20
N LEU A 22 -12.21 4.15 14.09
CA LEU A 22 -12.90 3.19 13.23
C LEU A 22 -12.65 3.46 11.74
N GLU A 23 -12.74 4.72 11.31
CA GLU A 23 -12.46 5.10 9.92
C GLU A 23 -11.00 4.81 9.55
N ILE A 24 -10.07 5.10 10.45
CA ILE A 24 -8.65 4.74 10.28
C ILE A 24 -8.49 3.23 10.11
N GLU A 25 -9.14 2.43 10.94
CA GLU A 25 -9.08 0.98 10.83
C GLU A 25 -9.63 0.47 9.49
N LEU A 26 -10.75 1.03 9.03
CA LEU A 26 -11.33 0.69 7.73
C LEU A 26 -10.40 1.07 6.57
N MET A 27 -9.76 2.25 6.64
CA MET A 27 -8.77 2.67 5.64
C MET A 27 -7.57 1.73 5.61
N VAL A 28 -7.04 1.35 6.78
CA VAL A 28 -5.92 0.40 6.90
C VAL A 28 -6.29 -0.94 6.27
N ARG A 29 -7.44 -1.52 6.64
CA ARG A 29 -7.89 -2.81 6.12
C ARG A 29 -8.16 -2.76 4.61
N GLY A 30 -8.78 -1.67 4.12
CA GLY A 30 -9.02 -1.46 2.69
C GLY A 30 -7.71 -1.37 1.90
N PHE A 31 -6.74 -0.61 2.42
CA PHE A 31 -5.41 -0.51 1.82
C PHE A 31 -4.69 -1.86 1.80
N GLU A 32 -4.72 -2.62 2.90
CA GLU A 32 -4.12 -3.96 2.96
C GLU A 32 -4.77 -4.94 1.96
N GLY A 33 -6.09 -4.89 1.83
CA GLY A 33 -6.83 -5.67 0.84
C GLY A 33 -6.39 -5.34 -0.58
N LYS A 34 -6.35 -4.06 -0.92
CA LYS A 34 -5.94 -3.62 -2.27
C LYS A 34 -4.47 -3.90 -2.57
N LEU A 35 -3.59 -3.73 -1.58
CA LEU A 35 -2.18 -4.09 -1.69
C LEU A 35 -2.01 -5.57 -2.01
N LYS A 36 -2.74 -6.46 -1.30
CA LYS A 36 -2.67 -7.90 -1.54
C LYS A 36 -3.14 -8.28 -2.94
N GLU A 37 -4.26 -7.71 -3.39
CA GLU A 37 -4.82 -7.94 -4.73
C GLU A 37 -3.82 -7.51 -5.83
N LEU A 38 -3.35 -6.27 -5.78
CA LEU A 38 -2.43 -5.73 -6.78
C LEU A 38 -1.07 -6.42 -6.74
N TYR A 39 -0.58 -6.79 -5.56
CA TYR A 39 0.67 -7.55 -5.44
C TYR A 39 0.55 -8.92 -6.12
N SER A 40 -0.59 -9.61 -5.98
CA SER A 40 -0.85 -10.86 -6.69
C SER A 40 -0.85 -10.66 -8.21
N GLN A 41 -1.53 -9.63 -8.71
CA GLN A 41 -1.56 -9.29 -10.14
C GLN A 41 -0.15 -8.97 -10.66
N PHE A 42 0.63 -8.20 -9.89
CA PHE A 42 2.02 -7.88 -10.23
C PHE A 42 2.89 -9.16 -10.29
N GLN A 43 2.77 -10.05 -9.31
CA GLN A 43 3.52 -11.32 -9.27
C GLN A 43 3.16 -12.25 -10.44
N ASN A 44 1.93 -12.17 -10.94
CA ASN A 44 1.47 -12.91 -12.12
C ASN A 44 1.85 -12.24 -13.45
N GLY A 45 2.34 -10.99 -13.42
CA GLY A 45 2.60 -10.20 -14.62
C GLY A 45 1.35 -9.55 -15.23
N ASP A 46 0.21 -9.57 -14.53
CA ASP A 46 -1.06 -8.98 -14.98
C ASP A 46 -1.04 -7.44 -14.93
N CYS A 47 -0.13 -6.85 -14.14
CA CYS A 47 0.05 -5.41 -14.08
C CYS A 47 1.51 -5.00 -13.86
N SER A 48 1.85 -3.76 -14.22
CA SER A 48 3.18 -3.21 -14.00
C SER A 48 3.35 -2.68 -12.58
N PHE A 49 4.60 -2.61 -12.11
CA PHE A 49 4.92 -2.02 -10.81
C PHE A 49 4.48 -0.55 -10.68
N GLY A 50 4.62 0.22 -11.76
CA GLY A 50 4.16 1.60 -11.82
C GLY A 50 2.63 1.72 -11.70
N TYR A 51 1.89 0.83 -12.37
CA TYR A 51 0.44 0.75 -12.25
C TYR A 51 0.01 0.41 -10.81
N MET A 52 0.66 -0.56 -10.18
CA MET A 52 0.40 -0.91 -8.78
C MET A 52 0.61 0.29 -7.84
N ALA A 53 1.68 1.06 -8.04
CA ALA A 53 1.96 2.25 -7.23
C ALA A 53 0.85 3.30 -7.38
N GLU A 54 0.48 3.60 -8.63
CA GLU A 54 -0.59 4.54 -8.95
C GLU A 54 -1.92 4.16 -8.30
N GLN A 55 -2.33 2.89 -8.40
CA GLN A 55 -3.58 2.41 -7.79
C GLN A 55 -3.60 2.47 -6.26
N LEU A 56 -2.43 2.51 -5.62
CA LEU A 56 -2.29 2.67 -4.17
C LEU A 56 -2.10 4.13 -3.74
N GLY A 57 -2.08 5.08 -4.68
CA GLY A 57 -1.79 6.49 -4.39
C GLY A 57 -0.33 6.74 -3.97
N LEU A 58 0.59 5.89 -4.42
CA LEU A 58 2.01 5.92 -4.12
C LEU A 58 2.82 6.21 -5.39
N ASN A 59 4.03 6.71 -5.21
CA ASN A 59 5.04 6.59 -6.27
C ASN A 59 5.78 5.24 -6.16
N THR A 60 6.60 4.93 -7.17
CA THR A 60 7.30 3.63 -7.24
C THR A 60 8.31 3.42 -6.10
N TRP A 61 8.98 4.47 -5.64
CA TRP A 61 9.93 4.39 -4.51
C TRP A 61 9.21 4.08 -3.19
N GLU A 62 8.06 4.70 -2.96
CA GLU A 62 7.23 4.45 -1.78
C GLU A 62 6.64 3.04 -1.78
N LEU A 63 6.26 2.54 -2.95
CA LEU A 63 5.82 1.16 -3.10
C LEU A 63 6.98 0.18 -2.83
N GLU A 64 8.18 0.45 -3.36
CA GLU A 64 9.38 -0.36 -3.12
C GLU A 64 9.69 -0.44 -1.63
N GLU A 65 9.80 0.70 -0.94
CA GLU A 65 10.03 0.75 0.50
C GLU A 65 8.93 0.02 1.30
N LEU A 66 7.67 0.16 0.89
CA LEU A 66 6.53 -0.51 1.52
C LEU A 66 6.64 -2.04 1.40
N LEU A 67 7.05 -2.55 0.24
CA LEU A 67 7.22 -3.98 0.00
C LEU A 67 8.45 -4.53 0.73
N GLU A 68 9.59 -3.82 0.69
CA GLU A 68 10.82 -4.20 1.39
C GLU A 68 10.60 -4.34 2.90
N ARG A 69 9.93 -3.37 3.52
CA ARG A 69 9.58 -3.42 4.97
C ARG A 69 8.68 -4.59 5.35
N ARG A 70 8.06 -5.24 4.36
CA ARG A 70 7.20 -6.42 4.52
C ARG A 70 7.87 -7.71 4.06
N ASN A 71 9.15 -7.68 3.69
CA ASN A 71 9.86 -8.78 3.06
C ASN A 71 9.14 -9.32 1.80
N LEU A 72 8.43 -8.44 1.09
CA LEU A 72 7.79 -8.76 -0.18
C LEU A 72 8.77 -8.42 -1.31
N LYS A 73 8.94 -9.35 -2.25
CA LYS A 73 9.87 -9.18 -3.35
C LYS A 73 9.33 -8.17 -4.37
N VAL A 74 10.19 -7.24 -4.78
CA VAL A 74 9.93 -6.22 -5.82
C VAL A 74 10.18 -6.79 -7.23
N ARG A 75 10.83 -7.97 -7.34
CA ARG A 75 11.03 -8.70 -8.60
C ARG A 75 10.85 -10.20 -8.42
N ASN A 76 10.24 -10.84 -9.42
CA ASN A 76 10.42 -12.26 -9.72
C ASN A 76 11.80 -12.44 -10.39
N LEU A 77 12.86 -12.54 -9.58
CA LEU A 77 14.13 -13.11 -10.01
C LEU A 77 14.55 -14.18 -8.99
#